data_AF-A0A920DWB0-F1
#
_entry.id   AF-A0A920DWB0-F1
#
_cell.length_a   1.000
_cell.length_b   1.000
_cell.length_c   1.000
_cell.angle_alpha   90.00
_cell.angle_beta   90.00
_cell.angle_gamma   90.00
#
_symmetry.space_group_name_H-M   'P 1'
#
loop_
_entity.id
_entity.type
_entity.pdbx_description
1 polymer ?
#
loop_
_entity_poly.entity_id
_entity_poly.type
_entity_poly.pdbx_seq_one_letter_code
_entity_poly.pdbx_strand_id
1 'polypeptide(L)'
;MKFNFKYLELEFIESAAEFNQCLHHDMQEIAFVGASNAGKSSAINAISNQKKLAKTSKTPGKTKLFNFFKAKNGYIVDFPGYGYSKVSKSQKGLG
;
A
#
# COMPACT_ATOMS: atom_id res chain seq x y z
N MET A 1 12.59 -5.82 -28.39
CA MET A 1 13.39 -5.22 -27.31
C MET A 1 13.15 -6.03 -26.04
N LYS A 2 14.14 -6.77 -25.52
CA LYS A 2 14.01 -7.45 -24.22
C LYS A 2 14.43 -6.47 -23.14
N PHE A 3 13.47 -5.93 -22.39
CA PHE A 3 13.79 -5.19 -21.16
C PHE A 3 14.23 -6.20 -20.11
N ASN A 4 15.49 -6.12 -19.70
CA ASN A 4 16.02 -6.96 -18.63
C ASN A 4 15.68 -6.30 -17.28
N PHE A 5 14.40 -6.37 -16.90
CA PHE A 5 13.91 -5.81 -15.64
C PHE A 5 14.23 -6.78 -14.50
N LYS A 6 14.98 -6.32 -13.49
CA LYS A 6 15.20 -7.08 -12.26
C LYS A 6 14.10 -6.71 -11.26
N TYR A 7 13.32 -7.71 -10.86
CA TYR A 7 12.29 -7.53 -9.85
C TYR A 7 12.90 -7.25 -8.47
N LEU A 8 12.16 -6.52 -7.64
CA LEU A 8 12.51 -6.32 -6.24
C LEU A 8 12.20 -7.59 -5.44
N GLU A 9 13.18 -8.03 -4.66
CA GLU A 9 12.98 -9.04 -3.63
C GLU A 9 12.31 -8.34 -2.44
N LEU A 10 11.04 -8.67 -2.21
CA LEU A 10 10.21 -8.09 -1.16
C LEU A 10 9.61 -9.18 -0.27
N GLU A 11 9.61 -8.94 1.03
CA GLU A 11 8.99 -9.80 2.05
C GLU A 11 8.02 -8.97 2.89
N PHE A 12 6.80 -9.46 3.11
CA PHE A 12 5.86 -8.81 4.02
C PHE A 12 6.34 -8.96 5.46
N ILE A 13 6.43 -7.85 6.19
CA ILE A 13 6.86 -7.85 7.59
C ILE A 13 5.65 -7.69 8.50
N GLU A 14 4.97 -6.55 8.43
CA GLU A 14 3.85 -6.26 9.32
C GLU A 14 2.89 -5.21 8.74
N SER A 15 1.77 -5.08 9.44
CA SER A 15 0.76 -4.07 9.16
C SER A 15 0.49 -3.25 10.43
N ALA A 16 0.52 -1.93 10.32
CA ALA A 16 0.17 -1.01 11.40
C ALA A 16 -1.17 -0.32 11.10
N ALA A 17 -2.04 -0.20 12.10
CA ALA A 17 -3.30 0.54 11.95
C ALA A 17 -3.13 2.04 12.22
N GLU A 18 -2.21 2.38 13.11
CA GLU A 18 -1.91 3.74 13.53
C GLU A 18 -0.42 4.05 13.32
N PHE A 19 -0.08 5.32 13.14
CA PHE A 19 1.31 5.73 12.87
C PHE A 19 2.28 5.37 14.00
N ASN A 20 1.82 5.38 15.24
CA ASN A 20 2.62 5.00 16.42
C ASN A 20 2.82 3.47 16.56
N GLN A 21 2.18 2.67 15.71
CA GLN A 21 2.36 1.21 15.65
C GLN A 21 3.27 0.81 14.48
N CYS A 22 3.74 1.76 13.68
CA CYS A 22 4.64 1.49 12.58
C CYS A 22 5.96 0.90 13.08
N LEU A 23 6.59 0.10 12.21
CA LEU A 23 7.90 -0.47 12.48
C LEU A 23 8.92 0.63 12.75
N HIS A 24 9.54 0.61 13.93
CA HIS A 24 10.62 1.52 14.26
C HIS A 24 11.95 0.98 13.72
N HIS A 25 12.58 1.72 12.80
CA HIS A 25 13.88 1.37 12.24
C HIS A 25 14.63 2.60 11.71
N ASP A 26 15.94 2.46 11.51
CA ASP A 26 16.80 3.53 10.96
C ASP A 26 17.06 3.39 9.44
N MET A 27 16.35 2.47 8.78
CA MET A 27 16.50 2.22 7.35
C MET A 27 15.63 3.16 6.50
N GLN A 28 15.95 3.29 5.21
CA GLN A 28 15.18 4.10 4.26
C GLN A 28 13.84 3.45 3.89
N GLU A 29 12.83 4.28 3.61
CA GLU A 29 11.50 3.84 3.17
C GLU A 29 11.11 4.48 1.83
N ILE A 30 10.43 3.71 0.98
CA ILE A 30 9.72 4.22 -0.21
C ILE A 30 8.22 3.97 0.01
N ALA A 31 7.48 5.04 0.23
CA ALA A 31 6.04 5.00 0.45
C ALA A 31 5.25 5.10 -0.86
N PHE A 32 4.28 4.20 -1.03
CA PHE A 32 3.26 4.28 -2.08
C PHE A 32 2.02 4.95 -1.48
N VAL A 33 1.72 6.17 -1.93
CA VAL A 33 0.60 6.99 -1.46
C VAL A 33 -0.33 7.33 -2.64
N GLY A 34 -1.64 7.36 -2.39
CA GLY A 34 -2.63 7.61 -3.44
C GLY A 34 -4.03 7.18 -3.02
N ALA A 35 -5.03 7.63 -3.77
CA ALA A 35 -6.44 7.33 -3.49
C ALA A 35 -6.73 5.82 -3.39
N SER A 36 -7.84 5.48 -2.72
CA SER A 36 -8.38 4.12 -2.76
C SER A 36 -8.56 3.66 -4.23
N ASN A 37 -8.17 2.43 -4.52
CA ASN A 37 -8.18 1.83 -5.87
C ASN A 37 -7.27 2.49 -6.94
N ALA A 38 -6.36 3.38 -6.56
CA ALA A 38 -5.39 3.98 -7.50
C ALA A 38 -4.32 2.99 -8.05
N GLY A 39 -4.27 1.76 -7.55
CA GLY A 39 -3.34 0.72 -8.04
C GLY A 39 -2.05 0.53 -7.25
N LYS A 40 -1.90 1.15 -6.07
CA LYS A 40 -0.70 1.05 -5.20
C LYS A 40 -0.24 -0.40 -4.96
N SER A 41 -1.11 -1.22 -4.36
CA SER A 41 -0.80 -2.63 -4.07
C SER A 41 -0.55 -3.44 -5.35
N SER A 42 -1.21 -3.09 -6.46
CA SER A 42 -0.95 -3.71 -7.76
C SER A 42 0.45 -3.37 -8.29
N ALA A 43 0.91 -2.14 -8.11
CA ALA A 43 2.26 -1.72 -8.48
C ALA A 43 3.32 -2.47 -7.65
N ILE A 44 3.10 -2.63 -6.34
CA ILE A 44 3.99 -3.40 -5.46
C ILE A 44 4.09 -4.87 -5.92
N ASN A 45 2.96 -5.49 -6.26
CA ASN A 45 2.94 -6.85 -6.81
C ASN A 45 3.66 -6.95 -8.17
N ALA A 46 3.55 -5.92 -9.02
CA ALA A 46 4.19 -5.88 -10.33
C ALA A 46 5.72 -5.74 -10.23
N ILE A 47 6.23 -4.85 -9.37
CA ILE A 47 7.68 -4.63 -9.21
C ILE A 47 8.37 -5.79 -8.48
N SER A 48 7.63 -6.59 -7.70
CA SER A 48 8.15 -7.77 -6.99
C SER A 48 7.96 -9.09 -7.73
N ASN A 49 7.20 -9.11 -8.82
CA ASN A 49 6.73 -10.34 -9.49
C ASN A 49 5.97 -11.30 -8.54
N GLN A 50 5.33 -10.77 -7.49
CA GLN A 50 4.55 -11.56 -6.53
C GLN A 50 3.08 -11.16 -6.60
N LYS A 51 2.24 -12.00 -7.18
CA LYS A 51 0.82 -11.67 -7.46
C LYS A 51 -0.05 -11.39 -6.23
N LYS A 52 0.38 -11.84 -5.04
CA LYS A 52 -0.42 -11.83 -3.80
C LYS A 52 0.33 -11.27 -2.59
N LEU A 53 1.48 -10.61 -2.80
CA LEU A 53 2.28 -10.06 -1.71
C LEU A 53 1.52 -8.91 -1.02
N ALA A 54 1.16 -7.88 -1.79
CA ALA A 54 0.30 -6.80 -1.33
C ALA A 54 -1.17 -7.13 -1.61
N LYS A 55 -2.02 -6.99 -0.59
CA LYS A 55 -3.46 -7.28 -0.68
C LYS A 55 -4.16 -6.23 -1.55
N THR A 56 -4.58 -6.62 -2.74
CA THR A 56 -5.43 -5.79 -3.61
C THR A 56 -6.90 -5.94 -3.21
N SER A 57 -7.62 -4.85 -2.98
CA SER A 57 -9.08 -4.87 -2.83
C SER A 57 -9.75 -4.14 -3.98
N LYS A 58 -10.83 -4.72 -4.52
CA LYS A 58 -11.73 -4.01 -5.46
C LYS A 58 -12.72 -3.12 -4.71
N THR A 59 -12.97 -3.39 -3.43
CA THR A 59 -13.86 -2.61 -2.57
C THR A 59 -13.05 -1.46 -1.94
N PRO A 60 -13.37 -0.20 -2.26
CA PRO A 60 -12.68 0.94 -1.68
C PRO A 60 -12.78 0.97 -0.15
N GLY A 61 -11.75 1.50 0.53
CA GLY A 61 -11.72 1.65 2.00
C GLY A 61 -11.37 0.39 2.80
N LYS A 62 -10.99 -0.73 2.15
CA LYS A 62 -10.54 -1.95 2.85
C LYS A 62 -9.09 -1.91 3.33
N THR A 63 -8.20 -1.19 2.66
CA THR A 63 -6.81 -1.02 3.12
C THR A 63 -6.76 0.16 4.09
N LYS A 64 -6.89 -0.14 5.38
CA LYS A 64 -6.77 0.82 6.49
C LYS A 64 -5.40 0.79 7.17
N LEU A 65 -4.52 -0.10 6.72
CA LEU A 65 -3.25 -0.37 7.38
C LEU A 65 -2.10 0.15 6.52
N PHE A 66 -1.06 0.64 7.19
CA PHE A 66 0.27 0.77 6.62
C PHE A 66 0.85 -0.63 6.51
N ASN A 67 1.26 -1.07 5.32
CA ASN A 67 1.86 -2.40 5.14
C ASN A 67 3.33 -2.25 4.79
N PHE A 68 4.19 -2.87 5.59
CA PHE A 68 5.64 -2.82 5.42
C PHE A 68 6.13 -4.06 4.70
N PHE A 69 6.93 -3.83 3.66
CA PHE A 69 7.62 -4.87 2.91
C PHE A 69 9.12 -4.63 2.97
N LYS A 70 9.88 -5.58 3.52
CA LYS A 70 11.34 -5.50 3.56
C LYS A 70 11.89 -5.64 2.16
N ALA A 71 12.81 -4.74 1.81
CA ALA A 71 13.66 -4.82 0.63
C ALA A 71 15.12 -4.94 1.07
N LYS A 72 16.02 -5.21 0.12
CA LYS A 72 17.46 -5.35 0.38
C LYS A 72 18.06 -4.20 1.21
N ASN A 73 17.67 -2.95 0.90
CA ASN A 73 18.26 -1.74 1.48
C ASN A 73 17.23 -0.86 2.21
N GLY A 74 16.13 -1.43 2.69
CA GLY A 74 15.09 -0.62 3.34
C GLY A 74 13.72 -1.26 3.27
N TYR A 75 12.70 -0.43 3.14
CA TYR A 75 11.31 -0.85 3.13
C TYR A 75 10.52 -0.20 1.98
N ILE A 76 9.58 -0.96 1.44
CA ILE A 76 8.47 -0.44 0.66
C ILE A 76 7.26 -0.37 1.59
N VAL A 77 6.54 0.75 1.59
CA VAL A 77 5.37 0.94 2.46
C VAL A 77 4.13 1.21 1.63
N ASP A 78 3.10 0.37 1.73
CA ASP A 78 1.78 0.62 1.12
C ASP A 78 0.91 1.39 2.11
N PHE A 79 0.64 2.67 1.80
CA PHE A 79 -0.17 3.51 2.66
C PHE A 79 -1.67 3.23 2.48
N PRO A 80 -2.48 3.43 3.53
CA PRO A 80 -3.93 3.39 3.39
C PRO A 80 -4.39 4.41 2.34
N GLY A 81 -5.31 3.98 1.46
CA GLY A 81 -5.77 4.82 0.36
C GLY A 81 -6.76 5.89 0.83
N TYR A 82 -6.48 7.16 0.54
CA TYR A 82 -7.38 8.28 0.88
C TYR A 82 -8.58 8.40 -0.09
N GLY A 83 -9.51 9.30 0.25
CA GLY A 83 -10.53 9.79 -0.70
C GLY A 83 -11.76 8.91 -0.93
N TYR A 84 -11.88 7.74 -0.29
CA TYR A 84 -13.13 6.97 -0.30
C TYR A 84 -13.80 6.93 1.07
N SER A 85 -14.61 7.93 1.35
CA SER A 85 -15.55 7.93 2.45
C SER A 85 -16.91 7.49 1.91
N LYS A 86 -17.41 6.32 2.34
CA LYS A 86 -18.83 5.94 2.17
C LYS A 86 -19.80 7.01 2.72
N VAL A 87 -19.28 7.94 3.52
CA VAL A 87 -19.97 9.09 4.13
C VAL A 87 -20.44 10.12 3.09
N SER A 88 -19.91 10.15 1.86
CA SER A 88 -20.31 11.15 0.86
C SER A 88 -21.60 10.86 0.08
N LYS A 89 -22.34 9.78 0.40
CA LYS A 89 -23.64 9.49 -0.24
C LYS A 89 -24.88 9.61 0.67
N SER A 90 -24.76 9.75 2.00
CA SER A 90 -25.93 9.92 2.88
C SER A 90 -25.95 11.21 3.71
N GLN A 91 -25.08 12.19 3.43
CA GLN A 91 -25.13 13.53 4.01
C GLN A 91 -25.24 14.63 2.93
N LYS A 92 -26.07 14.38 1.91
CA LYS A 92 -26.64 15.45 1.07
C LYS A 92 -28.14 15.42 1.26
N GLY A 93 -28.61 16.13 2.28
CA GLY A 93 -30.04 16.26 2.56
C GLY A 93 -30.28 16.53 4.03
N LEU A 94 -29.87 17.70 4.49
CA LEU A 94 -30.48 18.49 5.56
C LEU A 94 -29.92 19.91 5.37
N GLY A 95 -30.40 20.55 4.31
CA GLY A 95 -30.52 22.01 4.26
C GLY A 95 -31.88 22.39 4.85
#